data_AF-A0A7Y4U8K0-F1
#
_entry.id   AF-A0A7Y4U8K0-F1
#
_cell.length_a   1.000
_cell.length_b   1.000
_cell.length_c   1.000
_cell.angle_alpha   90.00
_cell.angle_beta   90.00
_cell.angle_gamma   90.00
#
_symmetry.space_group_name_H-M   'P 1'
#
loop_
_entity.id
_entity.type
_entity.pdbx_description
1 polymer ?
#
loop_
_entity_poly.entity_id
_entity_poly.type
_entity_poly.pdbx_seq_one_letter_code
_entity_poly.pdbx_strand_id
1 'polypeptide(L)'
;GPVKGFHFEGNINFNNGAPARPRYGYDRIDNLLIGSTIPVERITVQNNYLYHPLTTSGFSLRLGYRADANEDAVLKDNYIAGGTQPLCTITRWKRLTVTGNTMIADTHAVMLFTPRGQTPNGYTWDNNRYFTRNSNYPFSYAEYSNDAGYSFTNWKTSTGLDQQSQWLDNRNGRPTGTQVFVRPNQYETGRAHLAVFNWDLQPAITLNAAQLTGVLRAGDRFIIQNAQALKGEPVASGVYDGVSIQLPLRGGTLGLEFNAFLLLKTGRQALPSTRADALSQRTITDVFTTTSELDLNDDEGFTLDEEELRILQQLNEWRLAQHLSPLSVNTNLCQASEWSAQDMAQHEQADTTDSLGRNATQRARAFGFPGTLASVDESEWVYASDASESAALENLFNQGLPTMSAWKSIGLARVYNANTGRWYWSVLFGAY
;
A
#
# COMPACT_ATOMS: atom_id res chain seq x y z
N GLY A 1 -17.99 -20.02 16.15
CA GLY A 1 -17.99 -20.00 17.63
C GLY A 1 -18.15 -18.58 18.12
N PRO A 2 -18.39 -18.35 19.42
CA PRO A 2 -18.48 -16.99 19.97
C PRO A 2 -17.14 -16.26 19.86
N VAL A 3 -17.15 -14.99 19.47
CA VAL A 3 -15.94 -14.16 19.36
C VAL A 3 -15.77 -13.42 20.68
N LYS A 4 -14.88 -13.91 21.56
CA LYS A 4 -14.75 -13.39 22.93
C LYS A 4 -13.29 -13.40 23.37
N GLY A 5 -12.78 -12.28 23.89
CA GLY A 5 -11.45 -12.23 24.51
C GLY A 5 -10.27 -12.19 23.55
N PHE A 6 -10.45 -11.65 22.34
CA PHE A 6 -9.37 -11.56 21.35
C PHE A 6 -8.59 -10.25 21.48
N HIS A 7 -7.27 -10.36 21.38
CA HIS A 7 -6.34 -9.25 21.45
C HIS A 7 -5.53 -9.16 20.15
N PHE A 8 -5.67 -8.05 19.44
CA PHE A 8 -4.97 -7.73 18.21
C PHE A 8 -3.98 -6.61 18.50
N GLU A 9 -2.70 -6.95 18.56
CA GLU A 9 -1.65 -5.98 18.89
C GLU A 9 -0.43 -6.06 17.98
N GLY A 10 0.06 -4.88 17.57
CA GLY A 10 1.33 -4.77 16.87
C GLY A 10 1.32 -5.34 15.46
N ASN A 11 0.13 -5.51 14.88
CA ASN A 11 -0.03 -6.03 13.53
C ASN A 11 0.24 -4.91 12.51
N ILE A 12 0.87 -5.28 11.40
CA ILE A 12 1.03 -4.42 10.22
C ILE A 12 0.13 -5.04 9.14
N ASN A 13 -1.06 -4.49 8.98
CA ASN A 13 -2.06 -4.96 8.02
C ASN A 13 -2.15 -3.95 6.90
N PHE A 14 -1.72 -4.32 5.70
CA PHE A 14 -1.72 -3.39 4.59
C PHE A 14 -2.24 -4.07 3.35
N ASN A 15 -3.06 -3.36 2.59
CA ASN A 15 -3.63 -3.87 1.35
C ASN A 15 -4.37 -5.22 1.53
N ASN A 16 -4.82 -5.53 2.74
CA ASN A 16 -5.67 -6.69 2.98
C ASN A 16 -7.05 -6.44 2.38
N GLY A 17 -7.90 -7.46 2.42
CA GLY A 17 -9.27 -7.33 1.93
C GLY A 17 -9.32 -7.00 0.44
N ALA A 18 -8.40 -7.54 -0.36
CA ALA A 18 -8.45 -7.51 -1.83
C ALA A 18 -9.15 -8.79 -2.31
N PRO A 19 -10.50 -8.86 -2.29
CA PRO A 19 -11.19 -10.06 -2.73
C PRO A 19 -10.88 -10.28 -4.22
N ALA A 20 -10.71 -11.55 -4.61
CA ALA A 20 -10.54 -11.93 -6.02
C ALA A 20 -11.71 -11.47 -6.94
N ARG A 21 -12.83 -11.02 -6.35
CA ARG A 21 -13.94 -10.34 -7.02
C ARG A 21 -14.34 -9.11 -6.20
N PRO A 22 -14.33 -7.88 -6.75
CA PRO A 22 -14.82 -6.70 -6.04
C PRO A 22 -16.26 -6.92 -5.60
N ARG A 23 -16.50 -6.73 -4.32
CA ARG A 23 -17.84 -6.80 -3.75
C ARG A 23 -18.33 -5.37 -3.63
N TYR A 24 -19.48 -5.06 -4.24
CA TYR A 24 -20.22 -3.80 -4.04
C TYR A 24 -19.50 -2.50 -4.49
N GLY A 25 -18.64 -2.55 -5.52
CA GLY A 25 -18.00 -1.33 -6.06
C GLY A 25 -16.87 -0.76 -5.19
N TYR A 26 -16.30 -1.59 -4.31
CA TYR A 26 -15.11 -1.25 -3.52
C TYR A 26 -13.88 -1.94 -4.10
N ASP A 27 -12.77 -1.21 -4.21
CA ASP A 27 -11.45 -1.74 -4.57
C ASP A 27 -10.91 -2.69 -3.49
N ARG A 28 -11.23 -2.41 -2.22
CA ARG A 28 -10.88 -3.23 -1.05
C ARG A 28 -12.03 -3.29 -0.04
N ILE A 29 -12.08 -4.38 0.71
CA ILE A 29 -12.88 -4.51 1.93
C ILE A 29 -11.96 -4.18 3.12
N ASP A 30 -12.21 -4.73 4.31
CA ASP A 30 -11.54 -4.34 5.54
C ASP A 30 -10.10 -4.88 5.61
N ASN A 31 -9.14 -4.03 6.01
CA ASN A 31 -7.82 -4.49 6.43
C ASN A 31 -7.90 -5.40 7.65
N LEU A 32 -8.82 -5.06 8.57
CA LEU A 32 -9.11 -5.80 9.79
C LEU A 32 -10.61 -5.72 10.09
N LEU A 33 -11.27 -6.89 10.11
CA LEU A 33 -12.66 -7.04 10.55
C LEU A 33 -12.70 -7.87 11.83
N ILE A 34 -13.29 -7.32 12.89
CA ILE A 34 -13.64 -8.08 14.10
C ILE A 34 -15.14 -7.97 14.30
N GLY A 35 -15.88 -9.06 14.08
CA GLY A 35 -17.32 -9.04 14.22
C GLY A 35 -17.94 -10.40 13.96
N SER A 36 -19.21 -10.54 14.34
CA SER A 36 -19.98 -11.75 14.15
C SER A 36 -21.47 -11.42 13.97
N THR A 37 -22.30 -12.44 13.72
CA THR A 37 -23.77 -12.34 13.74
C THR A 37 -24.37 -12.41 15.14
N ILE A 38 -23.60 -12.88 16.12
CA ILE A 38 -23.93 -12.87 17.56
C ILE A 38 -23.00 -11.92 18.33
N PRO A 39 -23.42 -11.41 19.52
CA PRO A 39 -22.63 -10.47 20.32
C PRO A 39 -21.17 -10.89 20.54
N VAL A 40 -20.28 -9.92 20.39
CA VAL A 40 -18.84 -10.01 20.60
C VAL A 40 -18.48 -9.26 21.90
N GLU A 41 -17.49 -9.74 22.66
CA GLU A 41 -17.07 -9.10 23.92
C GLU A 41 -15.55 -9.21 24.16
N ARG A 42 -15.00 -8.33 24.99
CA ARG A 42 -13.59 -8.35 25.44
C ARG A 42 -12.62 -8.33 24.26
N ILE A 43 -12.84 -7.40 23.34
CA ILE A 43 -11.96 -7.19 22.18
C ILE A 43 -10.97 -6.08 22.48
N THR A 44 -9.71 -6.30 22.15
CA THR A 44 -8.69 -5.27 22.18
C THR A 44 -8.01 -5.18 20.81
N VAL A 45 -7.96 -3.97 20.26
CA VAL A 45 -7.23 -3.61 19.04
C VAL A 45 -6.31 -2.48 19.43
N GLN A 46 -5.03 -2.78 19.66
CA GLN A 46 -4.07 -1.79 20.14
C GLN A 46 -2.74 -1.78 19.38
N ASN A 47 -2.11 -0.62 19.23
CA ASN A 47 -0.78 -0.50 18.64
C ASN A 47 -0.65 -1.15 17.24
N ASN A 48 -1.72 -1.16 16.43
CA ASN A 48 -1.70 -1.71 15.08
C ASN A 48 -1.49 -0.62 14.03
N TYR A 49 -0.91 -1.04 12.90
CA TYR A 49 -0.55 -0.20 11.77
C TYR A 49 -1.32 -0.70 10.54
N LEU A 50 -2.33 0.05 10.13
CA LEU A 50 -3.22 -0.34 9.05
C LEU A 50 -3.03 0.60 7.87
N TYR A 51 -2.86 0.05 6.66
CA TYR A 51 -2.64 0.85 5.46
C TYR A 51 -3.39 0.34 4.23
N HIS A 52 -3.87 1.28 3.44
CA HIS A 52 -4.08 1.15 2.00
C HIS A 52 -3.95 2.55 1.39
N PRO A 53 -3.73 2.70 0.08
CA PRO A 53 -3.67 4.01 -0.53
C PRO A 53 -4.92 4.84 -0.22
N LEU A 54 -4.75 6.14 0.05
CA LEU A 54 -5.87 7.03 0.35
C LEU A 54 -6.92 7.07 -0.77
N THR A 55 -6.50 6.85 -2.02
CA THR A 55 -7.37 6.84 -3.20
C THR A 55 -8.15 5.53 -3.39
N THR A 56 -7.82 4.48 -2.63
CA THR A 56 -8.50 3.18 -2.75
C THR A 56 -9.91 3.25 -2.16
N SER A 57 -10.91 2.83 -2.92
CA SER A 57 -12.28 2.66 -2.42
C SER A 57 -12.36 1.44 -1.51
N GLY A 58 -12.53 1.64 -0.20
CA GLY A 58 -12.58 0.54 0.75
C GLY A 58 -12.53 0.97 2.22
N PHE A 59 -12.89 0.03 3.09
CA PHE A 59 -12.84 0.18 4.55
C PHE A 59 -11.45 -0.21 5.07
N SER A 60 -10.98 0.36 6.17
CA SER A 60 -9.73 -0.12 6.80
C SER A 60 -10.04 -0.99 8.01
N LEU A 61 -10.72 -0.44 9.00
CA LEU A 61 -11.08 -1.15 10.22
C LEU A 61 -12.58 -1.27 10.34
N ARG A 62 -13.07 -2.49 10.56
CA ARG A 62 -14.45 -2.74 10.94
C ARG A 62 -14.52 -3.45 12.28
N LEU A 63 -15.04 -2.74 13.27
CA LEU A 63 -15.23 -3.21 14.63
C LEU A 63 -16.73 -3.41 14.88
N GLY A 64 -17.19 -4.65 14.75
CA GLY A 64 -18.59 -5.05 14.73
C GLY A 64 -19.03 -5.52 13.35
N TYR A 65 -20.09 -6.33 13.27
CA TYR A 65 -20.64 -6.79 11.99
C TYR A 65 -22.17 -6.80 11.99
N ARG A 66 -22.80 -7.93 12.34
CA ARG A 66 -24.27 -8.08 12.27
C ARG A 66 -24.95 -8.25 13.61
N ALA A 67 -24.20 -8.50 14.68
CA ALA A 67 -24.74 -8.55 16.04
C ALA A 67 -25.51 -7.27 16.41
N ASP A 68 -26.60 -7.41 17.16
CA ASP A 68 -27.44 -6.28 17.56
C ASP A 68 -26.81 -5.41 18.65
N ALA A 69 -26.03 -6.03 19.54
CA ALA A 69 -25.35 -5.35 20.63
C ALA A 69 -24.12 -6.16 21.09
N ASN A 70 -22.93 -5.74 20.67
CA ASN A 70 -21.66 -6.19 21.21
C ASN A 70 -21.43 -5.59 22.60
N GLU A 71 -20.69 -6.27 23.47
CA GLU A 71 -20.53 -5.87 24.86
C GLU A 71 -19.49 -4.76 25.06
N ASP A 72 -18.23 -5.04 24.75
CA ASP A 72 -17.13 -4.09 24.94
C ASP A 72 -15.93 -4.31 24.03
N ALA A 73 -15.31 -3.21 23.62
CA ALA A 73 -14.05 -3.19 22.90
C ALA A 73 -13.16 -2.00 23.27
N VAL A 74 -11.86 -2.21 23.11
CA VAL A 74 -10.82 -1.19 23.22
C VAL A 74 -10.14 -1.03 21.86
N LEU A 75 -10.13 0.20 21.34
CA LEU A 75 -9.40 0.63 20.16
C LEU A 75 -8.40 1.70 20.57
N LYS A 76 -7.13 1.34 20.73
CA LYS A 76 -6.14 2.22 21.37
C LYS A 76 -4.81 2.34 20.63
N ASP A 77 -4.29 3.55 20.50
CA ASP A 77 -2.93 3.80 19.99
C ASP A 77 -2.65 3.16 18.60
N ASN A 78 -3.67 3.01 17.76
CA ASN A 78 -3.52 2.49 16.41
C ASN A 78 -3.21 3.63 15.42
N TYR A 79 -2.46 3.31 14.37
CA TYR A 79 -2.20 4.20 13.25
C TYR A 79 -2.85 3.60 11.99
N ILE A 80 -3.92 4.23 11.53
CA ILE A 80 -4.80 3.68 10.49
C ILE A 80 -4.86 4.71 9.36
N ALA A 81 -4.48 4.31 8.16
CA ALA A 81 -4.56 5.16 6.99
C ALA A 81 -5.13 4.46 5.76
N GLY A 82 -5.88 5.21 4.96
CA GLY A 82 -6.38 4.79 3.65
C GLY A 82 -7.80 5.23 3.35
N GLY A 83 -8.34 4.80 2.21
CA GLY A 83 -9.78 4.66 2.03
C GLY A 83 -10.56 5.91 1.65
N THR A 84 -11.44 5.76 0.66
CA THR A 84 -12.47 6.75 0.30
C THR A 84 -13.88 6.39 0.84
N GLN A 85 -14.01 5.23 1.50
CA GLN A 85 -15.17 4.85 2.32
C GLN A 85 -14.86 5.13 3.80
N PRO A 86 -15.82 4.98 4.75
CA PRO A 86 -15.50 5.12 6.17
C PRO A 86 -14.28 4.29 6.55
N LEU A 87 -13.18 4.97 6.88
CA LEU A 87 -11.91 4.33 7.24
C LEU A 87 -12.14 3.36 8.41
N CYS A 88 -12.87 3.82 9.43
CA CYS A 88 -13.28 3.02 10.56
C CYS A 88 -14.82 2.94 10.64
N THR A 89 -15.36 1.73 10.58
CA THR A 89 -16.78 1.45 10.88
C THR A 89 -16.88 0.75 12.22
N ILE A 90 -17.56 1.38 13.19
CA ILE A 90 -17.73 0.87 14.54
C ILE A 90 -19.21 0.62 14.80
N THR A 91 -19.59 -0.65 14.89
CA THR A 91 -20.98 -1.08 14.84
C THR A 91 -21.42 -1.74 16.14
N ARG A 92 -22.34 -1.06 16.83
CA ARG A 92 -23.23 -1.54 17.90
C ARG A 92 -22.51 -2.15 19.09
N TRP A 93 -21.67 -1.38 19.75
CA TRP A 93 -21.03 -1.75 21.01
C TRP A 93 -21.76 -1.10 22.19
N LYS A 94 -21.86 -1.75 23.35
CA LYS A 94 -22.44 -1.13 24.56
C LYS A 94 -21.44 -0.28 25.31
N ARG A 95 -20.15 -0.60 25.19
CA ARG A 95 -19.04 0.11 25.83
C ARG A 95 -17.84 0.17 24.89
N LEU A 96 -17.23 1.33 24.78
CA LEU A 96 -16.03 1.53 23.97
C LEU A 96 -14.99 2.35 24.72
N THR A 97 -13.74 1.98 24.54
CA THR A 97 -12.59 2.85 24.77
C THR A 97 -11.89 3.09 23.43
N VAL A 98 -11.95 4.32 22.92
CA VAL A 98 -11.32 4.72 21.65
C VAL A 98 -10.39 5.90 21.90
N THR A 99 -9.10 5.62 22.10
CA THR A 99 -8.15 6.66 22.55
C THR A 99 -6.78 6.56 21.90
N GLY A 100 -6.11 7.70 21.69
CA GLY A 100 -4.72 7.73 21.22
C GLY A 100 -4.53 7.31 19.77
N ASN A 101 -5.60 7.06 19.02
CA ASN A 101 -5.50 6.60 17.64
C ASN A 101 -5.19 7.76 16.70
N THR A 102 -4.45 7.48 15.64
CA THR A 102 -4.31 8.36 14.48
C THR A 102 -5.02 7.73 13.29
N MET A 103 -6.00 8.45 12.73
CA MET A 103 -6.88 7.99 11.67
C MET A 103 -6.81 8.95 10.49
N ILE A 104 -6.32 8.47 9.35
CA ILE A 104 -6.05 9.27 8.15
C ILE A 104 -6.89 8.71 7.00
N ALA A 105 -7.92 9.44 6.60
CA ALA A 105 -8.84 9.04 5.54
C ALA A 105 -8.83 10.04 4.38
N ASP A 106 -9.25 9.62 3.19
CA ASP A 106 -9.49 10.59 2.13
C ASP A 106 -10.74 11.41 2.43
N THR A 107 -11.85 10.75 2.74
CA THR A 107 -13.16 11.40 2.92
C THR A 107 -13.69 11.22 4.34
N HIS A 108 -13.96 9.98 4.76
CA HIS A 108 -14.74 9.69 5.95
C HIS A 108 -13.93 8.89 6.95
N ALA A 109 -13.67 9.46 8.13
CA ALA A 109 -12.79 8.86 9.13
C ALA A 109 -13.51 7.80 9.99
N VAL A 110 -14.68 8.14 10.53
CA VAL A 110 -15.38 7.28 11.50
C VAL A 110 -16.88 7.27 11.24
N MET A 111 -17.44 6.07 11.14
CA MET A 111 -18.86 5.80 11.18
C MET A 111 -19.19 5.03 12.47
N LEU A 112 -20.04 5.58 13.33
CA LEU A 112 -20.45 4.98 14.60
C LEU A 112 -21.95 4.65 14.60
N PHE A 113 -22.26 3.38 14.84
CA PHE A 113 -23.62 2.95 15.16
C PHE A 113 -23.70 2.46 16.61
N THR A 114 -24.63 2.97 17.40
CA THR A 114 -24.92 2.44 18.75
C THR A 114 -25.97 1.32 18.69
N PRO A 115 -26.06 0.45 19.71
CA PRO A 115 -27.19 -0.47 19.86
C PRO A 115 -28.52 0.29 19.98
N ARG A 116 -29.64 -0.41 19.72
CA ARG A 116 -30.98 0.18 19.89
C ARG A 116 -31.21 0.66 21.32
N GLY A 117 -31.82 1.83 21.47
CA GLY A 117 -32.09 2.50 22.74
C GLY A 117 -30.84 2.97 23.47
N GLN A 118 -29.67 2.99 22.82
CA GLN A 118 -28.41 3.45 23.42
C GLN A 118 -27.85 4.67 22.72
N THR A 119 -27.20 5.51 23.52
CA THR A 119 -26.40 6.64 23.08
C THR A 119 -24.92 6.36 23.37
N PRO A 120 -23.97 7.12 22.80
CA PRO A 120 -22.55 6.99 23.12
C PRO A 120 -22.19 7.44 24.54
N ASN A 121 -23.17 7.86 25.36
CA ASN A 121 -22.95 8.24 26.74
C ASN A 121 -22.29 7.09 27.52
N GLY A 122 -21.16 7.39 28.15
CA GLY A 122 -20.36 6.41 28.88
C GLY A 122 -19.25 5.74 28.06
N TYR A 123 -19.11 6.05 26.76
CA TYR A 123 -17.90 5.71 26.04
C TYR A 123 -16.73 6.56 26.50
N THR A 124 -15.54 5.97 26.55
CA THR A 124 -14.29 6.71 26.69
C THR A 124 -13.73 6.92 25.31
N TRP A 125 -13.98 8.06 24.70
CA TRP A 125 -13.54 8.34 23.34
C TRP A 125 -12.88 9.71 23.29
N ASP A 126 -11.55 9.73 23.34
CA ASP A 126 -10.80 10.98 23.39
C ASP A 126 -9.31 10.83 23.05
N ASN A 127 -8.59 11.94 22.90
CA ASN A 127 -7.16 11.98 22.58
C ASN A 127 -6.81 11.27 21.26
N ASN A 128 -7.72 11.28 20.29
CA ASN A 128 -7.49 10.80 18.94
C ASN A 128 -7.05 11.95 18.02
N ARG A 129 -6.37 11.60 16.93
CA ARG A 129 -6.01 12.50 15.84
C ARG A 129 -6.65 12.02 14.56
N TYR A 130 -7.40 12.91 13.91
CA TYR A 130 -8.07 12.62 12.65
C TYR A 130 -7.50 13.52 11.56
N PHE A 131 -7.27 12.96 10.39
CA PHE A 131 -6.92 13.68 9.18
C PHE A 131 -7.87 13.26 8.07
N THR A 132 -8.45 14.24 7.38
CA THR A 132 -9.25 14.00 6.18
C THR A 132 -8.91 15.03 5.11
N ARG A 133 -8.84 14.59 3.86
CA ARG A 133 -8.53 15.47 2.71
C ARG A 133 -9.79 16.10 2.11
N ASN A 134 -10.77 15.30 1.74
CA ASN A 134 -11.90 15.69 0.90
C ASN A 134 -13.25 15.54 1.61
N SER A 135 -13.44 16.16 2.79
CA SER A 135 -14.73 16.07 3.48
C SER A 135 -15.04 17.22 4.42
N ASN A 136 -16.29 17.70 4.31
CA ASN A 136 -16.90 18.59 5.30
C ASN A 136 -17.59 17.81 6.42
N TYR A 137 -17.82 16.51 6.23
CA TYR A 137 -18.54 15.61 7.13
C TYR A 137 -17.78 14.30 7.35
N PRO A 138 -16.61 14.35 8.01
CA PRO A 138 -15.73 13.18 8.16
C PRO A 138 -16.19 12.18 9.22
N PHE A 139 -17.28 12.45 9.93
CA PHE A 139 -17.83 11.59 10.97
C PHE A 139 -19.30 11.30 10.71
N SER A 140 -19.78 10.14 11.12
CA SER A 140 -21.21 9.86 11.20
C SER A 140 -21.57 9.16 12.49
N TYR A 141 -22.75 9.48 13.02
CA TYR A 141 -23.32 8.84 14.20
C TYR A 141 -24.82 8.59 14.02
N ALA A 142 -25.27 7.39 14.35
CA ALA A 142 -26.68 7.11 14.58
C ALA A 142 -26.92 5.91 15.50
N GLU A 143 -28.17 5.79 15.94
CA GLU A 143 -28.68 4.59 16.57
C GLU A 143 -28.93 3.49 15.53
N TYR A 144 -28.36 2.31 15.75
CA TYR A 144 -28.54 1.04 15.03
C TYR A 144 -28.19 1.02 13.53
N SER A 145 -28.73 1.95 12.76
CA SER A 145 -28.50 2.18 11.33
C SER A 145 -29.12 3.52 10.91
N ASN A 146 -28.40 4.28 10.08
CA ASN A 146 -28.77 5.49 9.29
C ASN A 146 -27.59 6.47 9.41
N ASP A 147 -27.20 7.20 8.36
CA ASP A 147 -25.88 7.84 8.35
C ASP A 147 -25.93 9.33 8.03
N ALA A 148 -26.31 10.13 9.04
CA ALA A 148 -26.14 11.57 8.96
C ALA A 148 -24.66 11.91 9.13
N GLY A 149 -24.09 12.61 8.15
CA GLY A 149 -22.73 13.13 8.23
C GLY A 149 -22.64 14.34 9.18
N TYR A 150 -21.56 14.39 9.96
CA TYR A 150 -21.24 15.43 10.93
C TYR A 150 -19.87 16.05 10.63
N SER A 151 -19.80 17.37 10.71
CA SER A 151 -18.53 18.06 10.91
C SER A 151 -17.94 17.67 12.27
N PHE A 152 -16.63 17.85 12.48
CA PHE A 152 -16.02 17.50 13.76
C PHE A 152 -16.67 18.24 14.95
N THR A 153 -17.00 19.52 14.79
CA THR A 153 -17.70 20.29 15.82
C THR A 153 -19.08 19.71 16.14
N ASN A 154 -19.87 19.36 15.12
CA ASN A 154 -21.21 18.81 15.34
C ASN A 154 -21.15 17.38 15.90
N TRP A 155 -20.14 16.59 15.54
CA TRP A 155 -19.85 15.29 16.13
C TRP A 155 -19.63 15.41 17.64
N LYS A 156 -18.74 16.31 18.07
CA LYS A 156 -18.44 16.55 19.50
C LYS A 156 -19.69 16.97 20.28
N THR A 157 -20.46 17.90 19.73
CA THR A 157 -21.68 18.39 20.37
C THR A 157 -22.77 17.33 20.45
N SER A 158 -22.94 16.52 19.40
CA SER A 158 -24.04 15.54 19.32
C SER A 158 -23.77 14.26 20.10
N THR A 159 -22.49 13.87 20.22
CA THR A 159 -22.09 12.61 20.86
C THR A 159 -21.50 12.80 22.25
N GLY A 160 -20.98 14.00 22.55
CA GLY A 160 -20.18 14.25 23.76
C GLY A 160 -18.75 13.69 23.70
N LEU A 161 -18.34 13.04 22.61
CA LEU A 161 -17.04 12.39 22.45
C LEU A 161 -15.96 13.36 21.94
N ASP A 162 -14.69 12.92 21.94
CA ASP A 162 -13.55 13.58 21.31
C ASP A 162 -13.28 15.02 21.80
N GLN A 163 -13.48 15.26 23.10
CA GLN A 163 -13.35 16.61 23.68
C GLN A 163 -11.93 17.18 23.60
N GLN A 164 -10.91 16.35 23.78
CA GLN A 164 -9.49 16.67 23.69
C GLN A 164 -8.83 16.15 22.39
N SER A 165 -9.58 15.41 21.56
CA SER A 165 -9.12 15.00 20.23
C SER A 165 -8.96 16.16 19.25
N GLN A 166 -8.15 15.93 18.22
CA GLN A 166 -7.84 16.90 17.18
C GLN A 166 -8.29 16.37 15.81
N TRP A 167 -8.94 17.24 15.03
CA TRP A 167 -9.17 17.02 13.61
C TRP A 167 -8.36 18.05 12.84
N LEU A 168 -7.49 17.56 11.96
CA LEU A 168 -6.64 18.35 11.09
C LEU A 168 -7.23 18.29 9.69
N ASP A 169 -8.02 19.32 9.36
CA ASP A 169 -8.62 19.54 8.05
C ASP A 169 -7.53 19.98 7.06
N ASN A 170 -7.10 19.09 6.17
CA ASN A 170 -6.04 19.37 5.18
C ASN A 170 -6.58 19.20 3.76
N ARG A 171 -7.49 20.09 3.36
CA ARG A 171 -8.14 20.08 2.03
C ARG A 171 -7.19 20.16 0.84
N ASN A 172 -5.92 20.50 1.08
CA ASN A 172 -4.91 20.64 0.06
C ASN A 172 -3.69 19.70 0.24
N GLY A 173 -3.75 18.67 1.10
CA GLY A 173 -2.58 17.81 1.30
C GLY A 173 -2.80 16.50 2.04
N ARG A 174 -1.78 15.64 1.94
CA ARG A 174 -1.58 14.46 2.81
C ARG A 174 -1.12 14.95 4.20
N PRO A 175 -1.08 14.10 5.24
CA PRO A 175 -0.23 14.39 6.39
C PRO A 175 1.20 14.73 5.93
N THR A 176 2.02 15.35 6.78
CA THR A 176 3.42 15.63 6.46
C THR A 176 4.34 14.79 7.33
N GLY A 177 5.60 14.68 6.93
CA GLY A 177 6.61 13.91 7.62
C GLY A 177 6.55 12.42 7.33
N THR A 178 7.45 11.71 8.02
CA THR A 178 7.49 10.26 8.06
C THR A 178 7.13 9.77 9.46
N GLN A 179 6.28 8.75 9.54
CA GLN A 179 6.03 7.99 10.76
C GLN A 179 6.62 6.60 10.61
N VAL A 180 7.55 6.25 11.50
CA VAL A 180 8.28 4.98 11.47
C VAL A 180 8.04 4.23 12.76
N PHE A 181 7.42 3.07 12.63
CA PHE A 181 7.14 2.18 13.75
C PHE A 181 8.06 0.97 13.65
N VAL A 182 8.96 0.81 14.63
CA VAL A 182 9.84 -0.35 14.74
C VAL A 182 9.32 -1.21 15.88
N ARG A 183 8.95 -2.46 15.58
CA ARG A 183 8.45 -3.42 16.55
C ARG A 183 9.42 -4.60 16.70
N PRO A 184 10.24 -4.61 17.76
CA PRO A 184 11.09 -5.76 18.09
C PRO A 184 10.25 -7.02 18.28
N ASN A 185 10.77 -8.16 17.83
CA ASN A 185 10.15 -9.45 18.07
C ASN A 185 10.44 -9.88 19.52
N GLN A 186 9.39 -10.19 20.28
CA GLN A 186 9.51 -10.60 21.69
C GLN A 186 10.15 -11.99 21.87
N TYR A 187 10.13 -12.82 20.83
CA TYR A 187 10.58 -14.21 20.86
C TYR A 187 11.91 -14.43 20.13
N GLU A 188 12.37 -13.45 19.35
CA GLU A 188 13.58 -13.56 18.53
C GLU A 188 14.41 -12.27 18.64
N THR A 189 15.45 -12.30 19.48
CA THR A 189 16.37 -11.16 19.60
C THR A 189 17.08 -10.91 18.27
N GLY A 190 17.18 -9.64 17.86
CA GLY A 190 17.76 -9.29 16.56
C GLY A 190 16.76 -9.24 15.42
N ARG A 191 15.47 -9.49 15.68
CA ARG A 191 14.40 -9.36 14.68
C ARG A 191 13.46 -8.21 15.01
N ALA A 192 13.04 -7.46 14.01
CA ALA A 192 11.97 -6.47 14.12
C ALA A 192 11.13 -6.37 12.85
N HIS A 193 9.86 -5.98 13.00
CA HIS A 193 9.02 -5.55 11.88
C HIS A 193 8.93 -4.03 11.88
N LEU A 194 8.93 -3.43 10.69
CA LEU A 194 8.86 -1.99 10.52
C LEU A 194 7.64 -1.63 9.68
N ALA A 195 6.86 -0.64 10.12
CA ALA A 195 5.87 0.04 9.29
C ALA A 195 6.31 1.49 9.07
N VAL A 196 6.40 1.90 7.82
CA VAL A 196 6.83 3.24 7.41
C VAL A 196 5.70 3.90 6.66
N PHE A 197 5.12 4.95 7.24
CA PHE A 197 4.20 5.87 6.56
C PHE A 197 4.98 7.11 6.17
N ASN A 198 5.25 7.29 4.88
CA ASN A 198 6.12 8.33 4.36
C ASN A 198 5.30 9.32 3.54
N TRP A 199 4.70 10.28 4.25
CA TRP A 199 3.77 11.21 3.64
C TRP A 199 4.44 12.29 2.79
N ASP A 200 5.70 12.61 3.11
CA ASP A 200 6.55 13.51 2.31
C ASP A 200 7.12 12.85 1.05
N LEU A 201 6.80 11.57 0.81
CA LEU A 201 7.26 10.79 -0.35
C LEU A 201 8.78 10.84 -0.55
N GLN A 202 9.52 10.90 0.55
CA GLN A 202 10.98 10.88 0.48
C GLN A 202 11.46 9.53 -0.08
N PRO A 203 12.49 9.51 -0.94
CA PRO A 203 13.00 8.27 -1.52
C PRO A 203 13.72 7.36 -0.50
N ALA A 204 14.03 7.90 0.68
CA ALA A 204 14.65 7.19 1.78
C ALA A 204 14.23 7.82 3.12
N ILE A 205 14.33 7.03 4.19
CA ILE A 205 14.11 7.48 5.56
C ILE A 205 15.30 7.13 6.45
N THR A 206 15.42 7.82 7.58
CA THR A 206 16.43 7.51 8.59
C THR A 206 15.81 6.71 9.73
N LEU A 207 16.31 5.50 9.96
CA LEU A 207 16.06 4.73 11.18
C LEU A 207 17.03 5.19 12.26
N ASN A 208 16.52 5.85 13.29
CA ASN A 208 17.36 6.42 14.33
C ASN A 208 17.87 5.35 15.30
N ALA A 209 19.06 5.55 15.87
CA ALA A 209 19.67 4.60 16.82
C ALA A 209 18.75 4.25 18.02
N ALA A 210 17.96 5.21 18.49
CA ALA A 210 17.00 4.99 19.57
C ALA A 210 15.90 3.97 19.18
N GLN A 211 15.47 3.95 17.91
CA GLN A 211 14.45 3.01 17.42
C GLN A 211 15.01 1.60 17.21
N LEU A 212 16.32 1.49 17.01
CA LEU A 212 17.04 0.22 16.83
C LEU A 212 17.52 -0.36 18.16
N THR A 213 17.39 0.40 19.25
CA THR A 213 17.75 -0.04 20.59
C THR A 213 16.88 -1.24 20.99
N GLY A 214 17.52 -2.32 21.43
CA GLY A 214 16.84 -3.58 21.74
C GLY A 214 16.67 -4.53 20.55
N VAL A 215 16.93 -4.06 19.32
CA VAL A 215 16.97 -4.90 18.12
C VAL A 215 18.41 -5.23 17.75
N LEU A 216 19.22 -4.22 17.44
CA LEU A 216 20.61 -4.38 17.00
C LEU A 216 21.58 -3.77 18.02
N ARG A 217 22.79 -4.33 18.09
CA ARG A 217 23.92 -3.77 18.84
C ARG A 217 25.05 -3.44 17.88
N ALA A 218 25.88 -2.48 18.26
CA ALA A 218 27.08 -2.15 17.50
C ALA A 218 27.94 -3.42 17.26
N GLY A 219 28.30 -3.68 16.01
CA GLY A 219 28.96 -4.90 15.52
C GLY A 219 28.02 -6.01 15.03
N ASP A 220 26.69 -5.88 15.17
CA ASP A 220 25.76 -6.88 14.63
C ASP A 220 25.66 -6.76 13.11
N ARG A 221 25.73 -7.89 12.41
CA ARG A 221 25.40 -7.95 10.98
C ARG A 221 23.89 -8.00 10.83
N PHE A 222 23.35 -7.22 9.91
CA PHE A 222 21.91 -7.13 9.68
C PHE A 222 21.56 -7.13 8.20
N ILE A 223 20.31 -7.52 7.92
CA ILE A 223 19.60 -7.27 6.68
C ILE A 223 18.24 -6.65 7.00
N ILE A 224 17.73 -5.83 6.08
CA ILE A 224 16.37 -5.31 6.07
C ILE A 224 15.76 -5.74 4.75
N GLN A 225 14.65 -6.47 4.82
CA GLN A 225 13.92 -7.01 3.68
C GLN A 225 12.58 -6.31 3.53
N ASN A 226 12.12 -6.08 2.29
CA ASN A 226 10.75 -5.61 2.05
C ASN A 226 9.76 -6.76 2.34
N ALA A 227 8.69 -6.48 3.09
CA ALA A 227 7.70 -7.50 3.45
C ALA A 227 6.94 -8.07 2.24
N GLN A 228 6.92 -7.34 1.12
CA GLN A 228 6.33 -7.81 -0.15
C GLN A 228 7.33 -8.59 -1.02
N ALA A 229 8.62 -8.54 -0.71
CA ALA A 229 9.69 -9.21 -1.46
C ALA A 229 10.67 -9.91 -0.49
N LEU A 230 10.15 -10.75 0.43
CA LEU A 230 10.96 -11.36 1.50
C LEU A 230 12.08 -12.28 1.01
N LYS A 231 11.99 -12.76 -0.24
CA LYS A 231 13.00 -13.61 -0.89
C LYS A 231 13.94 -12.84 -1.82
N GLY A 232 13.65 -11.56 -2.09
CA GLY A 232 14.46 -10.71 -2.95
C GLY A 232 15.70 -10.17 -2.25
N GLU A 233 16.39 -9.26 -2.94
CA GLU A 233 17.56 -8.58 -2.40
C GLU A 233 17.20 -7.68 -1.20
N PRO A 234 18.01 -7.68 -0.12
CA PRO A 234 17.78 -6.78 1.00
C PRO A 234 17.82 -5.31 0.57
N VAL A 235 16.81 -4.54 1.01
CA VAL A 235 16.78 -3.08 0.79
C VAL A 235 17.88 -2.34 1.56
N ALA A 236 18.41 -2.95 2.61
CA ALA A 236 19.63 -2.51 3.30
C ALA A 236 20.30 -3.70 3.99
N SER A 237 21.63 -3.71 4.04
CA SER A 237 22.39 -4.68 4.82
C SER A 237 23.71 -4.07 5.30
N GLY A 238 24.36 -4.72 6.26
CA GLY A 238 25.69 -4.30 6.70
C GLY A 238 26.01 -4.70 8.13
N VAL A 239 27.05 -4.06 8.68
CA VAL A 239 27.39 -4.13 10.12
C VAL A 239 26.85 -2.87 10.78
N TYR A 240 25.98 -3.04 11.77
CA TYR A 240 25.43 -1.93 12.53
C TYR A 240 26.52 -1.31 13.39
N ASP A 241 26.77 -0.01 13.25
CA ASP A 241 27.83 0.72 13.95
C ASP A 241 27.33 1.42 15.23
N GLY A 242 26.04 1.26 15.57
CA GLY A 242 25.42 1.90 16.71
C GLY A 242 24.84 3.30 16.44
N VAL A 243 24.85 3.78 15.19
CA VAL A 243 24.20 5.05 14.81
C VAL A 243 22.89 4.82 14.04
N SER A 244 22.50 5.72 13.14
CA SER A 244 21.29 5.59 12.34
C SER A 244 21.55 4.79 11.06
N ILE A 245 20.53 4.07 10.59
CA ILE A 245 20.54 3.38 9.29
C ILE A 245 19.75 4.23 8.29
N GLN A 246 20.32 4.52 7.12
CA GLN A 246 19.54 5.04 5.99
C GLN A 246 18.85 3.89 5.30
N LEU A 247 17.53 3.97 5.18
CA LEU A 247 16.69 2.94 4.58
C LEU A 247 16.06 3.51 3.29
N PRO A 248 16.53 3.08 2.11
CA PRO A 248 15.85 3.37 0.86
C PRO A 248 14.44 2.80 0.85
N LEU A 249 13.49 3.56 0.31
CA LEU A 249 12.09 3.13 0.16
C LEU A 249 11.77 2.69 -1.27
N ARG A 250 12.76 2.13 -1.97
CA ARG A 250 12.64 1.63 -3.36
C ARG A 250 12.04 0.21 -3.36
N GLY A 251 11.40 -0.19 -4.47
CA GLY A 251 11.05 -1.59 -4.75
C GLY A 251 9.74 -2.14 -4.14
N GLY A 252 8.87 -1.30 -3.55
CA GLY A 252 7.54 -1.73 -3.09
C GLY A 252 6.44 -1.45 -4.13
N THR A 253 5.49 -2.38 -4.33
CA THR A 253 4.32 -2.16 -5.21
C THR A 253 3.37 -1.08 -4.69
N LEU A 254 3.58 -0.60 -3.46
CA LEU A 254 2.86 0.50 -2.83
C LEU A 254 3.45 1.90 -3.07
N GLY A 255 4.57 1.98 -3.78
CA GLY A 255 5.30 3.23 -4.00
C GLY A 255 5.92 3.79 -2.72
N LEU A 256 6.17 5.10 -2.69
CA LEU A 256 6.88 5.74 -1.58
C LEU A 256 5.98 6.05 -0.37
N GLU A 257 4.65 5.96 -0.48
CA GLU A 257 3.72 6.41 0.57
C GLU A 257 3.72 5.50 1.81
N PHE A 258 3.79 4.18 1.61
CA PHE A 258 3.86 3.21 2.70
C PHE A 258 4.72 2.02 2.33
N ASN A 259 5.54 1.56 3.27
CA ASN A 259 6.31 0.34 3.14
C ASN A 259 6.35 -0.43 4.48
N ALA A 260 6.39 -1.75 4.38
CA ALA A 260 6.60 -2.64 5.52
C ALA A 260 7.89 -3.44 5.33
N PHE A 261 8.68 -3.58 6.39
CA PHE A 261 9.97 -4.27 6.32
C PHE A 261 10.18 -5.27 7.45
N LEU A 262 11.01 -6.28 7.18
CA LEU A 262 11.54 -7.22 8.16
C LEU A 262 13.04 -6.94 8.35
N LEU A 263 13.43 -6.57 9.57
CA LEU A 263 14.83 -6.46 9.96
C LEU A 263 15.25 -7.76 10.65
N LEU A 264 16.38 -8.31 10.21
CA LEU A 264 16.98 -9.52 10.79
C LEU A 264 18.47 -9.30 11.06
N LYS A 265 18.90 -9.68 12.27
CA LYS A 265 20.29 -9.92 12.60
C LYS A 265 20.73 -11.24 11.98
N THR A 266 21.82 -11.20 11.21
CA THR A 266 22.36 -12.38 10.52
C THR A 266 23.67 -12.88 11.12
N GLY A 267 24.28 -12.12 12.04
CA GLY A 267 25.50 -12.52 12.71
C GLY A 267 26.14 -11.39 13.52
N ARG A 268 27.42 -11.53 13.83
CA ARG A 268 28.20 -10.52 14.55
C ARG A 268 29.62 -10.44 14.00
N GLN A 269 30.15 -9.23 13.92
CA GLN A 269 31.52 -8.93 13.53
C GLN A 269 32.10 -7.84 14.44
N ALA A 270 33.40 -7.90 14.72
CA ALA A 270 34.09 -6.82 15.43
C ALA A 270 34.08 -5.55 14.57
N LEU A 271 33.73 -4.40 15.17
CA LEU A 271 33.79 -3.12 14.48
C LEU A 271 35.26 -2.74 14.19
N PRO A 272 35.55 -2.14 13.03
CA PRO A 272 36.89 -1.63 12.75
C PRO A 272 37.35 -0.63 13.81
N SER A 273 38.64 -0.64 14.13
CA SER A 273 39.24 0.18 15.21
C SER A 273 39.27 1.68 14.92
N THR A 274 38.88 2.14 13.72
CA THR A 274 38.82 3.56 13.37
C THR A 274 37.51 3.93 12.64
N ARG A 275 37.06 5.17 12.83
CA ARG A 275 35.84 5.72 12.20
C ARG A 275 35.95 5.81 10.67
N ALA A 276 37.17 5.87 10.13
CA ALA A 276 37.44 5.87 8.69
C ALA A 276 37.26 4.49 8.06
N ASP A 277 37.64 3.42 8.77
CA ASP A 277 37.44 2.03 8.32
C ASP A 277 35.97 1.58 8.45
N ALA A 278 35.22 2.15 9.40
CA ALA A 278 33.80 1.89 9.56
C ALA A 278 32.95 2.50 8.42
N LEU A 279 33.37 3.63 7.85
CA LEU A 279 32.69 4.29 6.72
C LEU A 279 32.99 3.60 5.37
N SER A 280 34.16 2.97 5.20
CA SER A 280 34.52 2.22 3.98
C SER A 280 33.88 0.83 3.89
N GLN A 281 33.39 0.28 5.01
CA GLN A 281 32.58 -0.96 5.05
C GLN A 281 31.08 -0.70 5.09
N ARG A 282 30.65 0.56 5.12
CA ARG A 282 29.25 0.91 4.83
C ARG A 282 29.04 0.75 3.33
N THR A 283 28.69 -0.44 2.88
CA THR A 283 27.83 -0.54 1.70
C THR A 283 26.43 -0.06 2.12
N ILE A 284 26.30 1.26 2.28
CA ILE A 284 25.12 1.90 1.71
C ILE A 284 25.32 1.65 0.23
N THR A 285 24.33 1.10 -0.48
CA THR A 285 24.34 1.19 -1.93
C THR A 285 24.27 2.68 -2.25
N ASP A 286 25.43 3.34 -2.33
CA ASP A 286 25.59 4.73 -2.69
C ASP A 286 25.13 4.83 -4.15
N VAL A 287 23.85 5.14 -4.34
CA VAL A 287 23.31 5.57 -5.63
C VAL A 287 22.90 7.02 -5.49
N PHE A 288 23.90 7.87 -5.26
CA PHE A 288 23.89 9.21 -5.83
C PHE A 288 25.08 9.29 -6.78
N THR A 289 24.75 9.55 -8.05
CA THR A 289 25.65 9.64 -9.23
C THR A 289 26.16 8.30 -9.81
N THR A 290 25.29 7.56 -10.50
CA THR A 290 25.23 7.47 -11.98
C THR A 290 24.08 6.52 -12.33
N THR A 291 23.37 6.82 -13.41
CA THR A 291 22.32 6.01 -14.02
C THR A 291 22.64 4.51 -14.03
N SER A 292 21.97 3.70 -13.20
CA SER A 292 21.90 2.24 -13.37
C SER A 292 20.67 1.68 -12.64
N GLU A 293 19.78 1.08 -13.41
CA GLU A 293 18.95 -0.10 -13.08
C GLU A 293 18.29 -0.14 -11.70
N LEU A 294 17.05 0.36 -11.65
CA LEU A 294 16.07 -0.02 -10.65
C LEU A 294 15.49 -1.39 -11.07
N ASP A 295 15.58 -2.42 -10.25
CA ASP A 295 14.98 -3.73 -10.54
C ASP A 295 13.56 -3.74 -9.93
N LEU A 296 12.49 -3.67 -10.75
CA LEU A 296 11.06 -3.65 -10.31
C LEU A 296 10.41 -5.04 -10.39
N ASN A 297 11.21 -6.07 -10.19
CA ASN A 297 10.82 -7.43 -10.47
C ASN A 297 10.72 -8.20 -9.16
N ASP A 298 9.52 -8.64 -8.81
CA ASP A 298 9.29 -9.92 -8.15
C ASP A 298 7.79 -10.16 -7.88
N ASP A 299 7.16 -10.88 -8.80
CA ASP A 299 6.29 -12.02 -8.48
C ASP A 299 6.88 -13.19 -9.28
N GLU A 300 7.30 -14.27 -8.60
CA GLU A 300 8.28 -15.27 -9.07
C GLU A 300 8.18 -15.61 -10.59
N GLY A 301 9.11 -15.08 -11.39
CA GLY A 301 9.42 -15.55 -12.74
C GLY A 301 9.43 -14.53 -13.87
N PHE A 302 9.07 -13.26 -13.65
CA PHE A 302 9.11 -12.24 -14.71
C PHE A 302 9.83 -10.98 -14.24
N THR A 303 10.93 -10.65 -14.93
CA THR A 303 11.73 -9.46 -14.68
C THR A 303 11.62 -8.49 -15.84
N LEU A 304 10.94 -7.35 -15.65
CA LEU A 304 11.04 -6.17 -16.51
C LEU A 304 12.49 -5.76 -16.69
N ASP A 305 12.87 -5.46 -17.92
CA ASP A 305 14.18 -4.89 -18.20
C ASP A 305 14.25 -3.38 -17.90
N GLU A 306 15.46 -2.81 -18.00
CA GLU A 306 15.73 -1.37 -17.81
C GLU A 306 14.74 -0.42 -18.47
N GLU A 307 14.36 -0.75 -19.69
CA GLU A 307 13.61 0.16 -20.54
C GLU A 307 12.12 0.08 -20.22
N GLU A 308 11.61 -1.14 -20.05
CA GLU A 308 10.24 -1.42 -19.59
C GLU A 308 9.97 -0.75 -18.23
N LEU A 309 10.96 -0.81 -17.36
CA LEU A 309 10.97 -0.16 -16.08
C LEU A 309 10.88 1.36 -16.17
N ARG A 310 11.66 1.95 -17.07
CA ARG A 310 11.73 3.40 -17.27
C ARG A 310 10.42 3.93 -17.83
N ILE A 311 9.75 3.16 -18.69
CA ILE A 311 8.40 3.47 -19.16
C ILE A 311 7.41 3.42 -17.99
N LEU A 312 7.43 2.35 -17.19
CA LEU A 312 6.53 2.21 -16.04
C LEU A 312 6.68 3.36 -15.04
N GLN A 313 7.92 3.77 -14.73
CA GLN A 313 8.19 4.87 -13.82
C GLN A 313 7.64 6.19 -14.33
N GLN A 314 7.99 6.58 -15.56
CA GLN A 314 7.52 7.84 -16.15
C GLN A 314 6.00 7.86 -16.31
N LEU A 315 5.41 6.73 -16.69
CA LEU A 315 3.97 6.57 -16.77
C LEU A 315 3.30 6.78 -15.41
N ASN A 316 3.85 6.19 -14.35
CA ASN A 316 3.32 6.35 -13.00
C ASN A 316 3.52 7.76 -12.43
N GLU A 317 4.67 8.39 -12.69
CA GLU A 317 4.91 9.80 -12.35
C GLU A 317 3.90 10.72 -13.04
N TRP A 318 3.67 10.52 -14.34
CA TRP A 318 2.68 11.27 -15.10
C TRP A 318 1.26 11.02 -14.58
N ARG A 319 0.89 9.76 -14.34
CA ARG A 319 -0.44 9.40 -13.79
C ARG A 319 -0.66 10.06 -12.45
N LEU A 320 0.35 10.07 -11.57
CA LEU A 320 0.29 10.76 -10.29
C LEU A 320 0.13 12.28 -10.46
N ALA A 321 0.84 12.89 -11.42
CA ALA A 321 0.68 14.31 -11.75
C ALA A 321 -0.72 14.65 -12.28
N GLN A 322 -1.41 13.68 -12.90
CA GLN A 322 -2.81 13.79 -13.33
C GLN A 322 -3.82 13.32 -12.27
N HIS A 323 -3.40 13.09 -11.03
CA HIS A 323 -4.24 12.58 -9.93
C HIS A 323 -4.86 11.19 -10.18
N LEU A 324 -4.24 10.39 -11.03
CA LEU A 324 -4.60 8.99 -11.29
C LEU A 324 -3.79 8.05 -10.38
N SER A 325 -4.32 6.85 -10.14
CA SER A 325 -3.59 5.82 -9.40
C SER A 325 -2.39 5.31 -10.21
N PRO A 326 -1.22 5.06 -9.59
CA PRO A 326 -0.14 4.37 -10.26
C PRO A 326 -0.57 2.94 -10.62
N LEU A 327 0.06 2.40 -11.66
CA LEU A 327 -0.11 1.05 -12.16
C LEU A 327 0.89 0.13 -11.45
N SER A 328 0.41 -1.05 -11.06
CA SER A 328 1.22 -2.13 -10.51
C SER A 328 1.53 -3.16 -11.59
N VAL A 329 2.75 -3.70 -11.60
CA VAL A 329 3.09 -4.79 -12.52
C VAL A 329 2.24 -6.02 -12.21
N ASN A 330 1.76 -6.70 -13.24
CA ASN A 330 1.02 -7.95 -13.11
C ASN A 330 1.66 -9.04 -14.00
N THR A 331 2.08 -10.14 -13.39
CA THR A 331 2.80 -11.22 -14.06
C THR A 331 2.02 -11.85 -15.22
N ASN A 332 0.71 -12.01 -15.09
CA ASN A 332 -0.11 -12.59 -16.16
C ASN A 332 -0.22 -11.63 -17.35
N LEU A 333 -0.30 -10.31 -17.09
CA LEU A 333 -0.28 -9.30 -18.15
C LEU A 333 1.10 -9.20 -18.80
N CYS A 334 2.18 -9.29 -18.02
CA CYS A 334 3.55 -9.33 -18.53
C CYS A 334 3.79 -10.53 -19.44
N GLN A 335 3.35 -11.73 -19.05
CA GLN A 335 3.43 -12.93 -19.91
C GLN A 335 2.60 -12.78 -21.19
N ALA A 336 1.42 -12.15 -21.10
CA ALA A 336 0.62 -11.83 -22.27
C ALA A 336 1.29 -10.80 -23.19
N SER A 337 1.93 -9.77 -22.63
CA SER A 337 2.72 -8.78 -23.38
C SER A 337 3.94 -9.39 -24.03
N GLU A 338 4.67 -10.27 -23.33
CA GLU A 338 5.83 -10.99 -23.86
C GLU A 338 5.44 -11.83 -25.08
N TRP A 339 4.34 -12.58 -24.97
CA TRP A 339 3.81 -13.33 -26.10
C TRP A 339 3.45 -12.43 -27.28
N SER A 340 2.79 -11.30 -27.02
CA SER A 340 2.46 -10.32 -28.05
C SER A 340 3.72 -9.76 -28.73
N ALA A 341 4.72 -9.33 -27.96
CA ALA A 341 5.96 -8.78 -28.48
C ALA A 341 6.74 -9.81 -29.33
N GLN A 342 6.81 -11.06 -28.88
CA GLN A 342 7.43 -12.16 -29.63
C GLN A 342 6.68 -12.46 -30.94
N ASP A 343 5.35 -12.52 -30.88
CA ASP A 343 4.51 -12.77 -32.05
C ASP A 343 4.65 -11.65 -33.10
N MET A 344 4.62 -10.40 -32.66
CA MET A 344 4.84 -9.22 -33.49
C MET A 344 6.23 -9.21 -34.13
N ALA A 345 7.26 -9.57 -33.35
CA ALA A 345 8.62 -9.67 -33.86
C ALA A 345 8.76 -10.78 -34.92
N GLN A 346 8.15 -11.95 -34.71
CA GLN A 346 8.20 -13.08 -35.66
C GLN A 346 7.48 -12.80 -36.98
N HIS A 347 6.38 -12.05 -36.93
CA HIS A 347 5.57 -11.71 -38.10
C HIS A 347 5.89 -10.34 -38.69
N GLU A 348 6.84 -9.62 -38.08
CA GLU A 348 7.31 -8.29 -38.49
C GLU A 348 6.19 -7.23 -38.54
N GLN A 349 5.16 -7.36 -37.71
CA GLN A 349 3.98 -6.48 -37.69
C GLN A 349 3.62 -6.07 -36.27
N ALA A 350 3.25 -4.79 -36.07
CA ALA A 350 2.69 -4.31 -34.81
C ALA A 350 1.16 -4.32 -34.88
N ASP A 351 0.52 -5.29 -34.23
CA ASP A 351 -0.93 -5.40 -34.14
C ASP A 351 -1.33 -5.83 -32.72
N THR A 352 -2.42 -5.27 -32.22
CA THR A 352 -3.04 -5.65 -30.95
C THR A 352 -3.71 -7.04 -31.00
N THR A 353 -3.98 -7.54 -32.21
CA THR A 353 -4.45 -8.90 -32.46
C THR A 353 -3.27 -9.80 -32.82
N ASP A 354 -3.06 -10.87 -32.06
CA ASP A 354 -1.96 -11.81 -32.32
C ASP A 354 -2.27 -12.77 -33.49
N SER A 355 -1.26 -13.50 -33.95
CA SER A 355 -1.34 -14.48 -35.05
C SER A 355 -2.34 -15.62 -34.80
N LEU A 356 -2.79 -15.82 -33.56
CA LEU A 356 -3.84 -16.78 -33.20
C LEU A 356 -5.25 -16.16 -33.25
N GLY A 357 -5.36 -14.88 -33.64
CA GLY A 357 -6.60 -14.14 -33.73
C GLY A 357 -7.12 -13.62 -32.39
N ARG A 358 -6.29 -13.57 -31.34
CA ARG A 358 -6.70 -13.08 -30.02
C ARG A 358 -6.42 -11.58 -29.90
N ASN A 359 -7.42 -10.82 -29.46
CA ASN A 359 -7.23 -9.44 -29.02
C ASN A 359 -6.61 -9.36 -27.61
N ALA A 360 -6.25 -8.15 -27.18
CA ALA A 360 -5.67 -7.85 -25.87
C ALA A 360 -6.38 -8.55 -24.70
N THR A 361 -7.71 -8.42 -24.61
CA THR A 361 -8.55 -9.07 -23.59
C THR A 361 -8.44 -10.59 -23.64
N GLN A 362 -8.64 -11.18 -24.82
CA GLN A 362 -8.60 -12.64 -25.00
C GLN A 362 -7.23 -13.22 -24.65
N ARG A 363 -6.15 -12.50 -25.01
CA ARG A 363 -4.78 -12.88 -24.65
C ARG A 363 -4.55 -12.75 -23.15
N ALA A 364 -4.94 -11.65 -22.52
CA ALA A 364 -4.88 -11.51 -21.05
C ALA A 364 -5.58 -12.67 -20.34
N ARG A 365 -6.75 -13.11 -20.83
CA ARG A 365 -7.48 -14.28 -20.28
C ARG A 365 -6.74 -15.59 -20.50
N ALA A 366 -6.13 -15.80 -21.66
CA ALA A 366 -5.35 -17.00 -21.95
C ALA A 366 -4.15 -17.18 -21.01
N PHE A 367 -3.57 -16.08 -20.54
CA PHE A 367 -2.50 -16.05 -19.54
C PHE A 367 -3.01 -15.92 -18.09
N GLY A 368 -4.31 -16.07 -17.86
CA GLY A 368 -4.88 -16.16 -16.51
C GLY A 368 -5.19 -14.83 -15.82
N PHE A 369 -5.18 -13.69 -16.53
CA PHE A 369 -5.60 -12.42 -15.95
C PHE A 369 -7.13 -12.36 -15.74
N PRO A 370 -7.64 -12.09 -14.52
CA PRO A 370 -9.03 -12.34 -14.15
C PRO A 370 -10.06 -11.22 -14.51
N GLY A 371 -9.70 -10.25 -15.36
CA GLY A 371 -10.39 -8.96 -15.50
C GLY A 371 -11.80 -8.90 -16.12
N THR A 372 -12.59 -9.98 -16.17
CA THR A 372 -14.00 -9.92 -16.65
C THR A 372 -14.96 -9.16 -15.73
N LEU A 373 -14.46 -8.58 -14.64
CA LEU A 373 -15.25 -7.99 -13.58
C LEU A 373 -15.19 -6.45 -13.57
N ALA A 374 -14.44 -5.83 -14.48
CA ALA A 374 -14.33 -4.36 -14.59
C ALA A 374 -15.25 -3.89 -15.70
N SER A 375 -15.75 -2.67 -15.60
CA SER A 375 -16.56 -2.04 -16.65
C SER A 375 -15.74 -1.62 -17.88
N VAL A 376 -14.45 -1.97 -17.92
CA VAL A 376 -13.52 -1.69 -19.01
C VAL A 376 -12.73 -2.96 -19.31
N ASP A 377 -12.67 -3.31 -20.59
CA ASP A 377 -11.90 -4.44 -21.10
C ASP A 377 -10.41 -4.08 -21.20
N GLU A 378 -9.51 -5.04 -21.02
CA GLU A 378 -8.07 -4.79 -21.15
C GLU A 378 -7.74 -4.18 -22.51
N SER A 379 -6.86 -3.19 -22.49
CA SER A 379 -6.42 -2.48 -23.68
C SER A 379 -4.92 -2.58 -23.80
N GLU A 380 -4.43 -2.77 -25.01
CA GLU A 380 -3.00 -2.90 -25.28
C GLU A 380 -2.55 -1.74 -26.17
N TRP A 381 -1.35 -1.26 -25.87
CA TRP A 381 -0.57 -0.48 -26.80
C TRP A 381 0.53 -1.35 -27.39
N VAL A 382 0.64 -1.32 -28.71
CA VAL A 382 1.72 -1.98 -29.43
C VAL A 382 2.48 -0.98 -30.27
N TYR A 383 3.79 -1.16 -30.39
CA TYR A 383 4.62 -0.26 -31.18
C TYR A 383 5.87 -0.97 -31.70
N ALA A 384 6.10 -0.90 -33.01
CA ALA A 384 7.32 -1.37 -33.65
C ALA A 384 8.12 -0.18 -34.16
N SER A 385 9.38 -0.07 -33.73
CA SER A 385 10.21 1.09 -34.11
C SER A 385 11.69 0.76 -34.14
N ASP A 386 12.40 1.47 -35.03
CA ASP A 386 13.85 1.60 -35.04
C ASP A 386 14.33 2.80 -34.20
N ALA A 387 13.40 3.58 -33.64
CA ALA A 387 13.67 4.73 -32.79
C ALA A 387 13.99 4.32 -31.34
N SER A 388 14.66 5.20 -30.62
CA SER A 388 14.94 5.04 -29.19
C SER A 388 13.65 4.88 -28.36
N GLU A 389 13.74 4.21 -27.22
CA GLU A 389 12.75 4.15 -26.15
C GLU A 389 11.94 5.44 -25.89
N SER A 390 12.61 6.60 -25.90
CA SER A 390 11.98 7.88 -25.60
C SER A 390 10.88 8.23 -26.60
N ALA A 391 11.05 7.82 -27.87
CA ALA A 391 10.04 7.99 -28.91
C ALA A 391 8.88 6.99 -28.74
N ALA A 392 9.17 5.79 -28.26
CA ALA A 392 8.16 4.79 -27.93
C ALA A 392 7.26 5.29 -26.79
N LEU A 393 7.85 5.87 -25.75
CA LEU A 393 7.12 6.46 -24.63
C LEU A 393 6.27 7.67 -25.04
N GLU A 394 6.80 8.58 -25.85
CA GLU A 394 6.02 9.72 -26.37
C GLU A 394 4.82 9.24 -27.17
N ASN A 395 4.99 8.20 -27.99
CA ASN A 395 3.89 7.59 -28.74
C ASN A 395 2.83 6.96 -27.84
N LEU A 396 3.24 6.24 -26.79
CA LEU A 396 2.33 5.68 -25.80
C LEU A 396 1.45 6.77 -25.15
N PHE A 397 2.04 7.91 -24.77
CA PHE A 397 1.28 9.02 -24.19
C PHE A 397 0.24 9.61 -25.15
N ASN A 398 0.55 9.67 -26.44
CA ASN A 398 -0.36 10.20 -27.46
C ASN A 398 -1.61 9.31 -27.68
N GLN A 399 -1.57 8.03 -27.29
CA GLN A 399 -2.69 7.10 -27.42
C GLN A 399 -3.75 7.26 -26.32
N GLY A 400 -3.47 8.03 -25.26
CA GLY A 400 -4.44 8.32 -24.21
C GLY A 400 -4.78 7.16 -23.28
N LEU A 401 -4.32 5.93 -23.55
CA LEU A 401 -4.48 4.77 -22.65
C LEU A 401 -3.97 5.04 -21.21
N PRO A 402 -2.82 5.72 -21.02
CA PRO A 402 -2.37 6.17 -19.70
C PRO A 402 -3.37 6.98 -18.88
N THR A 403 -4.36 7.62 -19.52
CA THR A 403 -5.28 8.56 -18.87
C THR A 403 -6.46 7.87 -18.18
N MET A 404 -6.72 6.59 -18.47
CA MET A 404 -7.89 5.93 -17.88
C MET A 404 -7.65 5.65 -16.40
N SER A 405 -8.56 6.17 -15.57
CA SER A 405 -8.54 6.03 -14.11
C SER A 405 -8.80 4.60 -13.64
N ALA A 406 -9.47 3.80 -14.48
CA ALA A 406 -9.81 2.41 -14.21
C ALA A 406 -8.59 1.48 -14.22
N TRP A 407 -7.51 1.80 -14.94
CA TRP A 407 -6.30 0.98 -14.95
C TRP A 407 -5.62 0.95 -13.59
N LYS A 408 -5.29 -0.26 -13.13
CA LYS A 408 -4.60 -0.56 -11.87
C LYS A 408 -3.39 -1.46 -12.07
N SER A 409 -3.42 -2.29 -13.12
CA SER A 409 -2.33 -3.20 -13.47
C SER A 409 -1.82 -2.96 -14.88
N ILE A 410 -0.56 -3.34 -15.08
CA ILE A 410 0.13 -3.21 -16.35
C ILE A 410 1.03 -4.43 -16.58
N GLY A 411 1.04 -4.91 -17.81
CA GLY A 411 2.05 -5.78 -18.36
C GLY A 411 2.89 -5.00 -19.37
N LEU A 412 4.19 -5.19 -19.35
CA LEU A 412 5.11 -4.61 -20.33
C LEU A 412 6.03 -5.71 -20.82
N ALA A 413 6.30 -5.70 -22.13
CA ALA A 413 7.34 -6.50 -22.74
C ALA A 413 7.88 -5.83 -24.01
N ARG A 414 9.12 -6.10 -24.37
CA ARG A 414 9.69 -5.76 -25.67
C ARG A 414 10.58 -6.87 -26.23
N VAL A 415 10.57 -7.01 -27.55
CA VAL A 415 11.42 -7.98 -28.26
C VAL A 415 12.14 -7.32 -29.43
N TYR A 416 13.45 -7.55 -29.54
CA TYR A 416 14.25 -7.07 -30.66
C TYR A 416 14.27 -8.09 -31.79
N ASN A 417 13.92 -7.68 -33.01
CA ASN A 417 14.14 -8.47 -34.22
C ASN A 417 15.35 -7.94 -34.98
N ALA A 418 16.42 -8.72 -35.04
CA ALA A 418 17.66 -8.37 -35.73
C ALA A 418 17.53 -8.27 -37.26
N ASN A 419 16.53 -8.92 -37.87
CA ASN A 419 16.30 -8.86 -39.32
C ASN A 419 15.70 -7.51 -39.73
N THR A 420 14.79 -6.97 -38.91
CA THR A 420 14.15 -5.68 -39.17
C THR A 420 14.87 -4.51 -38.52
N GLY A 421 15.74 -4.79 -37.53
CA GLY A 421 16.43 -3.77 -36.73
C GLY A 421 15.50 -3.00 -35.80
N ARG A 422 14.35 -3.60 -35.43
CA ARG A 422 13.28 -2.92 -34.67
C ARG A 422 13.01 -3.62 -33.34
N TRP A 423 12.64 -2.80 -32.36
CA TRP A 423 12.00 -3.26 -31.13
C TRP A 423 10.49 -3.31 -31.30
N TYR A 424 9.88 -4.38 -30.81
CA TYR A 424 8.43 -4.61 -30.78
C TYR A 424 7.97 -4.56 -29.34
N TRP A 425 7.24 -3.49 -28.99
CA TRP A 425 6.74 -3.23 -27.66
C TRP A 425 5.28 -3.67 -27.54
N SER A 426 4.94 -4.31 -26.42
CA SER A 426 3.57 -4.50 -25.95
C SER A 426 3.43 -3.95 -24.53
N VAL A 427 2.45 -3.07 -24.33
CA VAL A 427 2.05 -2.55 -23.02
C VAL A 427 0.57 -2.79 -22.83
N LEU A 428 0.25 -3.75 -21.97
CA LEU A 428 -1.10 -4.23 -21.72
C LEU A 428 -1.65 -3.67 -20.41
N PHE A 429 -2.78 -2.99 -20.46
CA PHE A 429 -3.43 -2.36 -19.32
C PHE A 429 -4.61 -3.19 -18.82
N GLY A 430 -4.69 -3.37 -17.50
CA GLY A 430 -5.78 -4.04 -16.82
C GLY A 430 -6.33 -3.23 -15.65
N ALA A 431 -7.62 -3.36 -15.39
CA ALA A 431 -8.30 -2.63 -14.31
C ALA A 431 -8.19 -3.30 -12.92
N TYR A 432 -7.48 -4.43 -12.84
CA TYR A 432 -7.39 -5.30 -11.66
C TYR A 432 -5.99 -5.50 -11.15
#